data_AF-A0A7C4JCA3-F1
#
_entry.id   AF-A0A7C4JCA3-F1
#
_cell.length_a   1.000
_cell.length_b   1.000
_cell.length_c   1.000
_cell.angle_alpha   90.00
_cell.angle_beta   90.00
_cell.angle_gamma   90.00
#
_symmetry.space_group_name_H-M   'P 1'
#
loop_
_entity.id
_entity.type
_entity.pdbx_description
1 polymer ?
#
loop_
_entity_poly.entity_id
_entity_poly.type
_entity_poly.pdbx_seq_one_letter_code
_entity_poly.pdbx_strand_id
1 'polypeptide(L)'
;MDDLIARGVKRSRKEVVLEALRYYRMFTMEDWNPPRYQLGSVKLVFLNVEGLFEVAKEVDGEKLVEAGRRAGYILRDHLIANLGFKLIEGGSWEEVFEFLKNMGWGVFRRADDKILASNLSIPAPLIQGYLEALLGIRLRTLPTKAQDVAIFEIEKGG
;
A
#
# COMPACT_ATOMS: atom_id res chain seq x y z
N MET A 1 20.52 -13.70 -5.96
CA MET A 1 19.52 -14.75 -6.25
C MET A 1 19.82 -16.02 -5.50
N ASP A 2 21.05 -16.55 -5.56
CA ASP A 2 21.41 -17.80 -4.88
C ASP A 2 21.28 -17.72 -3.36
N ASP A 3 21.58 -16.57 -2.75
CA ASP A 3 21.33 -16.31 -1.32
C ASP A 3 19.86 -16.50 -0.92
N LEU A 4 18.92 -16.04 -1.74
CA LEU A 4 17.48 -16.18 -1.47
C LEU A 4 17.03 -17.64 -1.50
N ILE A 5 17.68 -18.47 -2.33
CA ILE A 5 17.41 -19.90 -2.43
C ILE A 5 18.04 -20.63 -1.25
N ALA A 6 19.30 -20.31 -0.92
CA ALA A 6 20.01 -20.88 0.22
C ALA A 6 19.28 -20.64 1.55
N ARG A 7 18.63 -19.47 1.69
CA ARG A 7 17.82 -19.10 2.86
C ARG A 7 16.39 -19.66 2.83
N GLY A 8 16.01 -20.41 1.80
CA GLY A 8 14.66 -20.98 1.65
C GLY A 8 13.56 -19.96 1.35
N VAL A 9 13.91 -18.70 1.07
CA VAL A 9 12.94 -17.64 0.75
C VAL A 9 12.33 -17.87 -0.64
N LYS A 10 13.09 -18.46 -1.57
CA LYS A 10 12.66 -18.80 -2.93
C LYS A 10 13.07 -20.23 -3.28
N ARG A 11 12.24 -20.91 -4.07
CA ARG A 11 12.41 -22.33 -4.42
C ARG A 11 13.38 -22.56 -5.57
N SER A 12 13.54 -21.57 -6.46
CA SER A 12 14.42 -21.70 -7.62
C SER A 12 14.82 -20.36 -8.22
N ARG A 13 15.90 -20.33 -9.01
CA ARG A 13 16.31 -19.13 -9.79
C ARG A 13 15.20 -18.68 -10.74
N LYS A 14 14.51 -19.64 -11.38
CA LYS A 14 13.38 -19.36 -12.28
C LYS A 14 12.28 -18.58 -11.56
N GLU A 15 11.96 -18.95 -10.32
CA GLU A 15 10.98 -18.23 -9.51
C GLU A 15 11.41 -16.78 -9.25
N VAL A 16 12.68 -16.56 -8.86
CA VAL A 16 13.21 -15.22 -8.61
C VAL A 16 13.09 -14.33 -9.86
N VAL A 17 13.48 -14.86 -11.03
CA VAL A 17 13.41 -14.11 -12.30
C VAL A 17 11.98 -13.81 -12.70
N LEU A 18 11.08 -14.79 -12.61
CA LEU A 18 9.67 -14.58 -12.96
C LEU A 18 9.01 -13.55 -12.04
N GLU A 19 9.35 -13.56 -10.76
CA GLU A 19 8.86 -12.54 -9.81
C GLU A 19 9.41 -11.15 -10.10
N ALA A 20 10.71 -11.02 -10.37
CA ALA A 20 11.31 -9.76 -10.77
C ALA A 20 10.64 -9.20 -12.05
N LEU A 21 10.38 -10.04 -13.05
CA LEU A 21 9.68 -9.63 -14.27
C LEU A 21 8.21 -9.24 -14.02
N ARG A 22 7.53 -9.85 -13.05
CA ARG A 22 6.19 -9.41 -12.63
C ARG A 22 6.25 -8.00 -12.06
N TYR A 23 7.19 -7.72 -11.16
CA TYR A 23 7.36 -6.38 -10.58
C TYR A 23 7.80 -5.35 -11.60
N TYR A 24 8.71 -5.71 -12.50
CA TYR A 24 9.16 -4.85 -13.59
C TYR A 24 7.97 -4.32 -14.41
N ARG A 25 7.07 -5.22 -14.84
CA ARG A 25 5.85 -4.84 -15.58
C ARG A 25 4.84 -4.11 -14.72
N MET A 26 4.58 -4.58 -13.50
CA MET A 26 3.59 -3.98 -12.62
C MET A 26 3.93 -2.54 -12.27
N PHE A 27 5.22 -2.22 -12.11
CA PHE A 27 5.69 -0.88 -11.80
C PHE A 27 6.05 -0.03 -13.02
N THR A 28 5.77 -0.50 -14.23
CA THR A 28 6.16 0.15 -15.49
C THR A 28 7.63 0.59 -15.47
N MET A 29 8.51 -0.30 -14.97
CA MET A 29 9.93 0.02 -14.76
C MET A 29 10.67 0.23 -16.08
N GLU A 30 10.12 -0.22 -17.20
CA GLU A 30 10.60 0.10 -18.55
C GLU A 30 10.63 1.61 -18.83
N ASP A 31 9.76 2.38 -18.19
CA ASP A 31 9.70 3.84 -18.36
C ASP A 31 10.57 4.61 -17.35
N TRP A 32 11.18 3.91 -16.39
CA TRP A 32 11.95 4.56 -15.35
C TRP A 32 13.25 5.10 -15.92
N ASN A 33 13.46 6.41 -15.78
CA ASN A 33 14.67 7.08 -16.21
C ASN A 33 14.97 8.23 -15.25
N PRO A 34 15.98 8.11 -14.36
CA PRO A 34 16.31 9.13 -13.39
C PRO A 34 16.41 10.54 -14.03
N PRO A 35 15.82 11.58 -13.43
CA PRO A 35 15.20 11.60 -12.10
C PRO A 35 13.70 11.22 -12.08
N ARG A 36 13.15 10.66 -13.17
CA ARG A 36 11.72 10.33 -13.31
C ARG A 36 11.45 8.84 -13.06
N TYR A 37 10.66 8.58 -12.01
CA TYR A 37 10.08 7.27 -11.73
C TYR A 37 8.57 7.38 -11.86
N GLN A 38 7.93 6.40 -12.50
CA GLN A 38 6.51 6.46 -12.77
C GLN A 38 5.83 5.08 -12.74
N LEU A 39 4.56 5.07 -12.33
CA LEU A 39 3.64 3.95 -12.44
C LEU A 39 2.53 4.36 -13.42
N GLY A 40 2.65 3.98 -14.68
CA GLY A 40 1.86 4.56 -15.76
C GLY A 40 2.04 6.09 -15.80
N SER A 41 0.96 6.85 -15.64
CA SER A 41 1.02 8.32 -15.56
C SER A 41 1.27 8.89 -14.14
N VAL A 42 1.39 8.04 -13.12
CA VAL A 42 1.64 8.47 -11.73
C VAL A 42 3.12 8.67 -11.52
N LYS A 43 3.54 9.88 -11.13
CA LYS A 43 4.93 10.12 -10.71
C LYS A 43 5.17 9.54 -9.32
N LEU A 44 6.28 8.83 -9.18
CA LEU A 44 6.73 8.25 -7.92
C LEU A 44 7.99 8.96 -7.42
N VAL A 45 8.13 9.00 -6.09
CA VAL A 45 9.33 9.43 -5.39
C VAL A 45 9.72 8.34 -4.40
N PHE A 46 11.01 8.04 -4.32
CA PHE A 46 11.55 7.20 -3.25
C PHE A 46 11.81 8.07 -2.01
N LEU A 47 11.21 7.69 -0.89
CA LEU A 47 11.37 8.34 0.40
C LEU A 47 11.77 7.29 1.43
N ASN A 48 12.72 7.60 2.32
CA ASN A 48 13.07 6.70 3.41
C ASN A 48 11.99 6.71 4.49
N VAL A 49 11.77 5.55 5.11
CA VAL A 49 10.69 5.33 6.08
C VAL A 49 10.83 6.26 7.28
N GLU A 50 12.04 6.40 7.82
CA GLU A 50 12.28 7.22 9.01
C GLU A 50 11.89 8.69 8.77
N GLY A 51 12.25 9.24 7.61
CA GLY A 51 11.90 10.61 7.24
C GLY A 51 10.39 10.82 7.11
N LEU A 52 9.68 9.87 6.51
CA LEU A 52 8.23 9.92 6.42
C LEU A 52 7.56 9.90 7.80
N PHE A 53 8.05 9.05 8.70
CA PHE A 53 7.51 8.95 10.06
C PHE A 53 7.81 10.21 10.88
N GLU A 54 8.98 10.83 10.75
CA GLU A 54 9.26 12.11 11.42
C GLU A 54 8.32 13.22 10.95
N VAL A 55 8.10 13.37 9.64
CA VAL A 55 7.17 14.37 9.10
C VAL A 55 5.74 14.13 9.59
N ALA A 56 5.33 12.86 9.69
CA ALA A 56 3.98 12.52 10.11
C ALA A 56 3.69 12.83 11.59
N LYS A 57 4.70 12.86 12.47
CA LYS A 57 4.54 13.21 13.89
C LYS A 57 4.11 14.66 14.10
N GLU A 58 4.45 15.55 13.16
CA GLU A 58 4.10 16.97 13.21
C GLU A 58 2.65 17.26 12.77
N VAL A 59 1.95 16.24 12.27
CA VAL A 59 0.58 16.36 11.79
C VAL A 59 -0.36 15.64 12.75
N ASP A 60 -1.41 16.34 13.16
CA ASP A 60 -2.49 15.72 13.94
C ASP A 60 -3.06 14.48 13.23
N GLY A 61 -3.36 13.44 14.01
CA GLY A 61 -3.76 12.14 13.50
C GLY A 61 -4.99 12.21 12.59
N GLU A 62 -6.02 12.96 12.95
CA GLU A 62 -7.24 13.09 12.14
C GLU A 62 -6.97 13.83 10.83
N LYS A 63 -6.17 14.90 10.89
CA LYS A 63 -5.72 15.62 9.68
C LYS A 63 -4.88 14.73 8.76
N LEU A 64 -4.09 13.83 9.34
CA LEU A 64 -3.29 12.88 8.57
C LEU A 64 -4.17 11.80 7.90
N VAL A 65 -5.23 11.33 8.57
CA VAL A 65 -6.26 10.47 7.95
C VAL A 65 -6.92 11.21 6.79
N GLU A 66 -7.35 12.46 6.97
CA GLU A 66 -7.96 13.25 5.89
C GLU A 66 -7.03 13.46 4.70
N ALA A 67 -5.75 13.77 4.96
CA ALA A 67 -4.74 13.85 3.93
C ALA A 67 -4.59 12.52 3.18
N GLY A 68 -4.57 11.40 3.92
CA GLY A 68 -4.56 10.05 3.37
C GLY A 68 -5.76 9.77 2.48
N ARG A 69 -6.97 10.19 2.85
CA ARG A 69 -8.17 10.02 1.99
C ARG A 69 -8.04 10.79 0.69
N ARG A 70 -7.65 12.06 0.75
CA ARG A 70 -7.48 12.89 -0.47
C ARG A 70 -6.43 12.30 -1.39
N ALA A 71 -5.28 11.90 -0.85
CA ALA A 71 -4.21 11.27 -1.61
C ALA A 71 -4.62 9.89 -2.15
N GLY A 72 -5.37 9.11 -1.37
CA GLY A 72 -5.92 7.82 -1.79
C GLY A 72 -6.93 7.93 -2.92
N TYR A 73 -7.76 8.98 -2.97
CA TYR A 73 -8.64 9.23 -4.12
C TYR A 73 -7.85 9.55 -5.38
N ILE A 74 -6.81 10.38 -5.28
CA ILE A 74 -5.91 10.67 -6.40
C ILE A 74 -5.26 9.38 -6.92
N LEU A 75 -4.74 8.54 -6.01
CA LEU A 75 -4.16 7.24 -6.39
C LEU A 75 -5.22 6.35 -7.06
N ARG A 76 -6.41 6.22 -6.47
CA ARG A 76 -7.50 5.40 -7.01
C ARG A 76 -7.84 5.79 -8.45
N ASP A 77 -8.00 7.09 -8.72
CA ASP A 77 -8.35 7.59 -10.05
C ASP A 77 -7.26 7.22 -11.07
N HIS A 78 -5.99 7.31 -10.67
CA HIS A 78 -4.88 6.86 -11.51
C HIS A 78 -4.82 5.34 -11.70
N LEU A 79 -5.11 4.53 -10.68
CA LEU A 79 -5.13 3.07 -10.80
C LEU A 79 -6.23 2.62 -11.78
N ILE A 80 -7.41 3.24 -11.70
CA ILE A 80 -8.51 2.98 -12.63
C ILE A 80 -8.12 3.36 -14.05
N ALA A 81 -7.54 4.55 -14.24
CA ALA A 81 -7.20 5.07 -15.57
C ALA A 81 -6.07 4.30 -16.25
N ASN A 82 -5.02 3.91 -15.53
CA ASN A 82 -3.79 3.36 -16.14
C ASN A 82 -3.69 1.84 -16.07
N LEU A 83 -4.24 1.20 -15.03
CA LEU A 83 -4.03 -0.22 -14.77
C LEU A 83 -5.29 -1.06 -15.02
N GLY A 84 -6.38 -0.43 -15.47
CA GLY A 84 -7.68 -1.10 -15.64
C GLY A 84 -8.16 -1.76 -14.35
N PHE A 85 -7.65 -1.28 -13.20
CA PHE A 85 -7.93 -1.82 -11.89
C PHE A 85 -9.43 -1.65 -11.63
N LYS A 86 -10.17 -2.74 -11.58
CA LYS A 86 -11.61 -2.73 -11.27
C LYS A 86 -11.78 -2.54 -9.76
N LEU A 87 -11.44 -1.35 -9.27
CA LEU A 87 -11.56 -0.98 -7.85
C LEU A 87 -12.99 -0.64 -7.44
N ILE A 88 -13.88 -0.44 -8.41
CA ILE A 88 -15.23 0.07 -8.17
C ILE A 88 -16.23 -1.03 -8.53
N GLU A 89 -17.21 -1.24 -7.63
CA GLU A 89 -18.19 -2.34 -7.55
C GLU A 89 -17.68 -3.63 -6.88
N GLY A 90 -17.23 -3.52 -5.62
CA GLY A 90 -16.91 -4.70 -4.79
C GLY A 90 -15.65 -5.47 -5.22
N GLY A 91 -14.85 -4.87 -6.11
CA GLY A 91 -13.61 -5.42 -6.65
C GLY A 91 -12.55 -5.64 -5.58
N SER A 92 -12.02 -6.86 -5.57
CA SER A 92 -11.41 -7.59 -4.47
C SER A 92 -10.46 -6.79 -3.56
N TRP A 93 -10.75 -6.79 -2.26
CA TRP A 93 -9.89 -6.23 -1.21
C TRP A 93 -8.46 -6.77 -1.30
N GLU A 94 -8.36 -8.03 -1.74
CA GLU A 94 -7.14 -8.75 -2.00
C GLU A 94 -6.24 -8.04 -3.02
N GLU A 95 -6.79 -7.47 -4.10
CA GLU A 95 -6.01 -6.72 -5.09
C GLU A 95 -5.46 -5.42 -4.49
N VAL A 96 -6.25 -4.70 -3.68
CA VAL A 96 -5.78 -3.49 -2.98
C VAL A 96 -4.66 -3.85 -2.00
N PHE A 97 -4.87 -4.88 -1.19
CA PHE A 97 -3.88 -5.32 -0.21
C PHE A 97 -2.59 -5.81 -0.88
N GLU A 98 -2.71 -6.56 -1.97
CA GLU A 98 -1.56 -7.04 -2.73
C GLU A 98 -0.81 -5.87 -3.39
N PHE A 99 -1.53 -4.89 -3.94
CA PHE A 99 -0.96 -3.68 -4.52
C PHE A 99 -0.16 -2.88 -3.47
N LEU A 100 -0.76 -2.58 -2.32
CA LEU A 100 -0.09 -1.85 -1.24
C LEU A 100 1.10 -2.64 -0.67
N LYS A 101 0.98 -3.97 -0.56
CA LYS A 101 2.10 -4.84 -0.16
C LYS A 101 3.24 -4.75 -1.16
N ASN A 102 2.96 -4.81 -2.45
CA ASN A 102 3.99 -4.70 -3.48
C ASN A 102 4.63 -3.31 -3.50
N MET A 103 3.88 -2.25 -3.21
CA MET A 103 4.39 -0.89 -2.99
C MET A 103 5.27 -0.77 -1.73
N GLY A 104 5.39 -1.82 -0.92
CA GLY A 104 6.20 -1.86 0.30
C GLY A 104 5.53 -1.25 1.53
N TRP A 105 4.23 -1.02 1.50
CA TRP A 105 3.52 -0.32 2.59
C TRP A 105 3.32 -1.19 3.83
N GLY A 106 3.20 -2.50 3.63
CA GLY A 106 2.98 -3.48 4.69
C GLY A 106 2.14 -4.65 4.21
N VAL A 107 1.81 -5.56 5.11
CA VAL A 107 0.96 -6.72 4.85
C VAL A 107 -0.41 -6.47 5.46
N PHE A 108 -1.45 -6.56 4.63
CA PHE A 108 -2.83 -6.32 5.01
C PHE A 108 -3.65 -7.62 4.90
N ARG A 109 -4.52 -7.87 5.88
CA ARG A 109 -5.46 -9.00 5.88
C ARG A 109 -6.81 -8.55 6.42
N ARG A 110 -7.88 -9.04 5.81
CA ARG A 110 -9.24 -8.86 6.34
C ARG A 110 -9.54 -9.97 7.35
N ALA A 111 -10.10 -9.59 8.49
CA ALA A 111 -10.60 -10.50 9.52
C ALA A 111 -11.96 -9.97 9.99
N ASP A 112 -13.05 -10.56 9.48
CA ASP A 112 -14.42 -10.11 9.72
C ASP A 112 -14.66 -8.63 9.37
N ASP A 113 -14.93 -7.81 10.39
CA ASP A 113 -15.12 -6.37 10.34
C ASP A 113 -13.83 -5.58 10.58
N LYS A 114 -12.66 -6.24 10.48
CA LYS A 114 -11.35 -5.63 10.73
C LYS A 114 -10.38 -5.81 9.58
N ILE A 115 -9.44 -4.89 9.50
CA ILE A 115 -8.23 -4.98 8.69
C ILE A 115 -7.06 -5.02 9.65
N LEU A 116 -6.30 -6.11 9.57
CA LEU A 116 -5.04 -6.29 10.28
C LEU A 116 -3.91 -5.88 9.34
N ALA A 117 -3.11 -4.89 9.77
CA ALA A 117 -1.94 -4.42 9.04
C ALA A 117 -0.68 -4.66 9.88
N SER A 118 0.37 -5.17 9.24
CA SER A 118 1.65 -5.53 9.89
C SER A 118 2.82 -5.19 8.98
N ASN A 119 4.03 -5.08 9.54
CA ASN A 119 5.24 -4.65 8.84
C ASN A 119 5.02 -3.31 8.12
N LEU A 120 4.36 -2.36 8.79
CA LEU A 120 4.00 -1.07 8.20
C LEU A 120 5.24 -0.19 7.96
N SER A 121 5.36 0.30 6.73
CA SER A 121 6.37 1.30 6.33
C SER A 121 5.79 2.70 6.17
N ILE A 122 4.49 2.86 6.41
CA ILE A 122 3.73 4.11 6.28
C ILE A 122 2.97 4.35 7.60
N PRO A 123 2.86 5.60 8.09
CA PRO A 123 2.10 5.91 9.30
C PRO A 123 0.66 5.39 9.25
N ALA A 124 0.23 4.71 10.31
CA ALA A 124 -1.10 4.10 10.38
C ALA A 124 -2.28 5.05 10.09
N PRO A 125 -2.30 6.31 10.60
CA PRO A 125 -3.38 7.25 10.24
C PRO A 125 -3.41 7.58 8.75
N LEU A 126 -2.25 7.69 8.10
CA LEU A 126 -2.18 7.94 6.66
C LEU A 126 -2.72 6.71 5.88
N ILE A 127 -2.31 5.51 6.28
CA ILE A 127 -2.83 4.25 5.73
C ILE A 127 -4.35 4.17 5.86
N GLN A 128 -4.91 4.51 7.02
CA GLN A 128 -6.35 4.50 7.25
C GLN A 128 -7.06 5.30 6.16
N GLY A 129 -6.61 6.53 5.91
CA GLY A 129 -7.20 7.40 4.88
C GLY A 129 -7.12 6.80 3.48
N TYR A 130 -5.97 6.21 3.12
CA TYR A 130 -5.81 5.53 1.83
C TYR A 130 -6.76 4.33 1.69
N LEU A 131 -6.88 3.49 2.72
CA LEU A 131 -7.77 2.33 2.71
C LEU A 131 -9.24 2.76 2.60
N GLU A 132 -9.66 3.81 3.32
CA GLU A 132 -11.01 4.38 3.19
C GLU A 132 -11.31 4.82 1.76
N ALA A 133 -10.37 5.51 1.11
CA ALA A 133 -10.54 6.00 -0.26
C ALA A 133 -10.51 4.89 -1.32
N LEU A 134 -9.58 3.94 -1.18
CA LEU A 134 -9.38 2.83 -2.13
C LEU A 134 -10.52 1.80 -2.06
N LEU A 135 -11.03 1.52 -0.86
CA LEU A 135 -12.07 0.50 -0.63
C LEU A 135 -13.49 1.09 -0.53
N GLY A 136 -13.63 2.42 -0.47
CA GLY A 136 -14.94 3.07 -0.34
C GLY A 136 -15.63 2.80 1.00
N ILE A 137 -14.86 2.69 2.09
CA ILE A 137 -15.34 2.37 3.45
C ILE A 137 -14.94 3.47 4.44
N ARG A 138 -15.47 3.38 5.66
CA ARG A 138 -14.97 4.13 6.82
C ARG A 138 -14.32 3.22 7.81
N LEU A 139 -13.24 3.69 8.41
CA LEU A 139 -12.42 2.93 9.34
C LEU A 139 -12.26 3.70 10.64
N ARG A 140 -12.16 2.95 11.74
CA ARG A 140 -11.70 3.44 13.03
C ARG A 140 -10.46 2.68 13.44
N THR A 141 -9.40 3.39 13.83
CA THR A 141 -8.17 2.73 14.32
C THR A 141 -8.38 2.25 15.77
N LEU A 142 -8.09 0.98 16.03
CA LEU A 142 -8.05 0.43 17.38
C LEU A 142 -6.65 0.62 17.99
N PRO A 143 -6.54 0.86 19.31
CA PRO A 143 -5.23 1.03 19.95
C PRO A 143 -4.34 -0.20 19.79
N THR A 144 -3.12 0.01 19.29
CA THR A 144 -2.04 -0.98 19.23
C THR A 144 -0.82 -0.47 19.99
N LYS A 145 0.05 -1.38 20.46
CA LYS A 145 1.30 -1.01 21.15
C LYS A 145 2.53 -1.05 20.24
N ALA A 146 2.46 -1.79 19.14
CA ALA A 146 3.55 -1.91 18.17
C ALA A 146 3.37 -0.87 17.06
N GLN A 147 4.45 -0.17 16.70
CA GLN A 147 4.41 0.92 15.72
C GLN A 147 4.22 0.45 14.28
N ASP A 148 4.63 -0.78 13.98
CA ASP A 148 4.55 -1.42 12.68
C ASP A 148 3.27 -2.27 12.50
N VAL A 149 2.34 -2.18 13.46
CA VAL A 149 1.06 -2.91 13.46
C VAL A 149 -0.10 -1.95 13.67
N ALA A 150 -1.12 -2.08 12.83
CA ALA A 150 -2.37 -1.36 12.99
C ALA A 150 -3.56 -2.32 12.85
N ILE A 151 -4.63 -2.02 13.60
CA ILE A 151 -5.91 -2.72 13.48
C ILE A 151 -6.95 -1.66 13.17
N PHE A 152 -7.60 -1.79 12.02
CA PHE A 152 -8.68 -0.90 11.60
C PHE A 152 -10.00 -1.66 11.69
N GLU A 153 -11.00 -1.09 12.34
CA GLU A 153 -12.36 -1.60 12.40
C GLU A 153 -13.22 -0.87 11.36
N ILE A 154 -13.99 -1.63 10.57
CA ILE A 154 -14.91 -1.10 9.57
C ILE A 154 -16.14 -0.54 10.27
N GLU A 155 -16.42 0.74 10.07
CA GLU A 155 -17.63 1.33 10.61
C GLU A 155 -18.85 0.74 9.88
N LYS A 156 -19.76 0.10 10.63
CA LYS A 156 -21.04 -0.35 10.09
C LYS A 156 -21.87 0.89 9.79
N GLY A 157 -22.20 1.09 8.52
CA GLY A 157 -22.74 2.34 7.99
C GLY A 157 -23.94 2.89 8.77
N GLY A 158 -24.02 4.23 8.79
CA GLY A 158 -25.28 4.95 8.99
C GLY A 158 -26.17 4.91 7.76
#